data_AF-A0A0C2ZN30-F1
#
_entry.id   AF-A0A0C2ZN30-F1
#
_cell.length_a   1.000
_cell.length_b   1.000
_cell.length_c   1.000
_cell.angle_alpha   90.00
_cell.angle_beta   90.00
_cell.angle_gamma   90.00
#
_symmetry.space_group_name_H-M   'P 1'
#
loop_
_entity.id
_entity.type
_entity.pdbx_description
1 polymer ?
#
loop_
_entity_poly.entity_id
_entity_poly.type
_entity_poly.pdbx_seq_one_letter_code
_entity_poly.pdbx_strand_id
1 'polypeptide(L)'
;MNYYGYLLIDHDIDVEKGIVLVQRALELEPNSPFYLDSLAWGLYKQGKCFEANEIMKFFGEQIYEEEVLEHIEAIKKCLKEKP
;
A
#
# COMPACT_ATOMS: atom_id res chain seq x y z
N MET A 1 -2.40 4.01 13.92
CA MET A 1 -1.55 3.24 12.99
C MET A 1 -1.67 1.74 13.30
N ASN A 2 -2.08 0.87 12.36
CA ASN A 2 -1.98 -0.58 12.53
C ASN A 2 -0.56 -1.05 12.18
N TYR A 3 0.37 -0.72 13.07
CA TYR A 3 1.80 -1.00 12.90
C TYR A 3 2.07 -2.49 12.66
N TYR A 4 1.28 -3.37 13.29
CA TYR A 4 1.38 -4.81 13.07
C TYR A 4 1.01 -5.24 11.65
N GLY A 5 -0.07 -4.70 11.09
CA GLY A 5 -0.46 -5.01 9.71
C GLY A 5 0.58 -4.55 8.69
N TYR A 6 1.12 -3.34 8.88
CA TYR A 6 2.20 -2.81 8.06
C TYR A 6 3.47 -3.67 8.14
N LEU A 7 3.94 -4.05 9.33
CA LEU A 7 5.15 -4.88 9.48
C LEU A 7 5.02 -6.26 8.80
N LEU A 8 3.82 -6.86 8.82
CA LEU A 8 3.58 -8.13 8.14
C LEU A 8 3.70 -7.99 6.62
N ILE A 9 3.28 -6.85 6.06
CA ILE A 9 3.39 -6.51 4.65
C ILE A 9 4.85 -6.20 4.33
N ASP A 10 5.45 -5.25 5.05
CA ASP A 10 6.75 -4.69 4.71
C ASP A 10 7.88 -5.72 4.78
N HIS A 11 7.84 -6.61 5.78
CA HIS A 11 8.82 -7.68 5.91
C HIS A 11 8.46 -9.00 5.22
N ASP A 12 7.43 -9.02 4.37
CA ASP A 12 6.99 -10.21 3.61
C ASP A 12 6.68 -11.43 4.51
N ILE A 13 6.25 -11.17 5.76
CA ILE A 13 5.96 -12.23 6.74
C ILE A 13 4.62 -12.90 6.45
N ASP A 14 3.58 -12.09 6.26
CA ASP A 14 2.21 -12.54 5.95
C ASP A 14 1.43 -11.39 5.32
N VAL A 15 1.69 -11.17 4.02
CA VAL A 15 1.13 -10.04 3.26
C VAL A 15 -0.39 -10.06 3.26
N GLU A 16 -1.01 -11.25 3.13
CA GLU A 16 -2.46 -11.38 3.10
C GLU A 16 -3.08 -10.97 4.45
N LYS A 17 -2.56 -11.48 5.56
CA LYS A 17 -3.02 -11.09 6.89
C LYS A 17 -2.78 -9.61 7.17
N GLY A 18 -1.63 -9.08 6.75
CA GLY A 18 -1.32 -7.66 6.88
C GLY A 18 -2.34 -6.77 6.16
N ILE A 19 -2.72 -7.13 4.92
CA ILE A 19 -3.78 -6.43 4.18
C ILE A 19 -5.11 -6.46 4.94
N VAL A 20 -5.53 -7.61 5.45
CA VAL A 20 -6.78 -7.73 6.22
C VAL A 20 -6.78 -6.81 7.46
N LEU A 21 -5.65 -6.74 8.15
CA LEU A 21 -5.48 -5.87 9.32
C LEU A 21 -5.53 -4.37 8.95
N VAL A 22 -4.90 -3.99 7.84
CA VAL A 22 -4.94 -2.61 7.33
C VAL A 22 -6.34 -2.23 6.84
N GLN A 23 -7.05 -3.13 6.15
CA GLN A 23 -8.43 -2.91 5.72
C GLN A 23 -9.37 -2.65 6.90
N ARG A 24 -9.24 -3.40 7.99
CA ARG A 24 -10.00 -3.13 9.24
C ARG A 24 -9.68 -1.76 9.84
N ALA A 25 -8.43 -1.29 9.70
CA ALA A 25 -8.07 0.04 10.15
C ALA A 25 -8.69 1.13 9.25
N LEU A 26 -8.78 0.88 7.94
CA LEU A 26 -9.46 1.74 6.97
C LEU A 26 -10.98 1.79 7.20
N GLU A 27 -11.61 0.76 7.75
CA GLU A 27 -13.03 0.83 8.14
C GLU A 27 -13.28 1.93 9.20
N LEU A 28 -12.28 2.20 10.05
CA LEU A 28 -12.34 3.22 11.10
C LEU A 28 -11.83 4.58 10.62
N GLU A 29 -10.77 4.59 9.81
CA GLU A 29 -10.15 5.80 9.26
C GLU A 29 -9.98 5.67 7.73
N PRO A 30 -11.05 5.82 6.93
CA PRO A 30 -11.04 5.49 5.49
C PRO A 30 -10.09 6.32 4.64
N ASN A 31 -9.78 7.53 5.11
CA ASN A 31 -8.92 8.49 4.42
C ASN A 31 -7.55 8.60 5.08
N SER A 32 -7.18 7.67 5.97
CA SER A 32 -5.87 7.68 6.61
C SER A 32 -4.79 7.38 5.57
N PRO A 33 -3.90 8.33 5.28
CA PRO A 33 -2.93 8.13 4.22
C PRO A 33 -1.95 7.00 4.52
N PHE A 34 -1.56 6.84 5.78
CA PHE A 34 -0.68 5.75 6.20
C PHE A 34 -1.30 4.38 5.95
N TYR A 35 -2.62 4.24 6.12
CA TYR A 35 -3.31 2.98 5.84
C TYR A 35 -3.51 2.75 4.36
N LEU A 36 -3.76 3.81 3.59
CA LEU A 36 -3.88 3.73 2.14
C LEU A 36 -2.55 3.35 1.49
N ASP A 37 -1.44 3.95 1.93
CA ASP A 37 -0.09 3.56 1.53
C ASP A 37 0.19 2.09 1.88
N SER A 38 -0.01 1.69 3.14
CA SER A 38 0.18 0.30 3.56
C SER A 38 -0.67 -0.69 2.75
N LEU A 39 -1.92 -0.34 2.43
CA LEU A 39 -2.80 -1.18 1.61
C LEU A 39 -2.28 -1.28 0.17
N ALA A 40 -1.88 -0.17 -0.43
CA ALA A 40 -1.30 -0.15 -1.77
C ALA A 40 -0.02 -0.99 -1.83
N TRP A 41 0.84 -0.89 -0.82
CA TRP A 41 2.06 -1.68 -0.70
C TRP A 41 1.77 -3.18 -0.59
N GLY A 42 0.79 -3.58 0.22
CA GLY A 42 0.35 -4.96 0.30
C GLY A 42 -0.18 -5.50 -1.03
N LEU A 43 -1.03 -4.72 -1.72
CA LEU A 43 -1.56 -5.11 -3.03
C LEU A 43 -0.45 -5.23 -4.08
N TYR A 44 0.52 -4.32 -4.06
CA TYR A 44 1.71 -4.41 -4.89
C TYR A 44 2.46 -5.72 -4.68
N LYS A 45 2.73 -6.10 -3.42
CA LYS A 45 3.40 -7.36 -3.07
C LYS A 45 2.62 -8.61 -3.49
N GLN A 46 1.30 -8.51 -3.62
CA GLN A 46 0.46 -9.55 -4.22
C GLN A 46 0.44 -9.54 -5.77
N GLY A 47 1.23 -8.67 -6.42
CA GLY A 47 1.24 -8.49 -7.87
C GLY A 47 0.01 -7.74 -8.41
N LYS A 48 -0.82 -7.16 -7.54
CA LYS A 48 -2.05 -6.43 -7.89
C LYS A 48 -1.75 -4.95 -8.17
N CYS A 49 -0.81 -4.72 -9.08
CA CYS A 49 -0.22 -3.40 -9.31
C CYS A 49 -1.20 -2.35 -9.85
N PHE A 50 -2.25 -2.77 -10.58
CA PHE A 50 -3.32 -1.85 -11.00
C PHE A 50 -4.09 -1.30 -9.81
N GLU A 51 -4.58 -2.17 -8.93
CA GLU A 51 -5.33 -1.77 -7.73
C GLU A 51 -4.47 -0.93 -6.79
N ALA A 52 -3.21 -1.32 -6.57
CA ALA A 52 -2.25 -0.55 -5.79
C ALA A 52 -2.07 0.88 -6.34
N ASN A 53 -1.94 1.01 -7.66
CA ASN A 53 -1.75 2.30 -8.31
C ASN A 53 -3.00 3.19 -8.27
N GLU A 54 -4.20 2.62 -8.37
CA GLU A 54 -5.44 3.41 -8.25
C GLU A 54 -5.57 4.03 -6.85
N ILE A 55 -5.15 3.33 -5.80
CA ILE A 55 -5.10 3.87 -4.43
C ILE A 55 -4.09 5.03 -4.36
N MET A 56 -2.87 4.81 -4.87
CA MET A 56 -1.79 5.79 -4.79
C MET A 56 -2.04 7.05 -5.62
N LYS A 57 -2.72 6.95 -6.76
CA LYS A 57 -3.08 8.11 -7.60
C LYS A 57 -3.94 9.13 -6.87
N PHE A 58 -4.83 8.67 -5.99
CA PHE A 58 -5.78 9.56 -5.33
C PHE A 58 -5.12 10.39 -4.21
N PHE A 59 -4.06 9.89 -3.57
CA PHE A 59 -3.48 10.51 -2.37
C PHE A 59 -1.99 10.85 -2.45
N GLY A 60 -1.24 10.32 -3.43
CA GLY A 60 0.22 10.44 -3.53
C GLY A 60 0.77 11.85 -3.84
N GLU A 61 -0.08 12.83 -4.13
CA GLU A 61 0.36 14.22 -4.38
C GLU A 61 0.49 15.08 -3.11
N GLN A 62 -0.06 14.62 -1.99
CA GLN A 62 -0.18 15.42 -0.76
C GLN A 62 0.81 15.00 0.34
N ILE A 63 1.54 13.90 0.15
CA ILE A 63 2.40 13.30 1.19
C ILE A 63 3.78 13.05 0.61
N TYR A 64 4.73 13.78 1.17
CA TYR A 64 6.13 13.80 0.76
C TYR A 64 6.99 13.10 1.80
N GLU A 65 6.65 11.85 2.11
CA GLU A 65 7.53 10.96 2.86
C GLU A 65 8.33 10.11 1.88
N GLU A 66 9.63 9.95 2.14
CA GLU A 66 10.57 9.27 1.24
C GLU A 66 10.09 7.84 0.91
N GLU A 67 9.66 7.10 1.93
CA GLU A 67 9.11 5.74 1.79
C GLU A 67 7.89 5.67 0.87
N VAL A 68 6.96 6.63 0.99
CA VAL A 68 5.74 6.66 0.16
C VAL A 68 6.10 6.89 -1.31
N LEU A 69 7.11 7.72 -1.58
CA LEU A 69 7.61 7.94 -2.94
C LEU A 69 8.22 6.66 -3.52
N GLU A 70 9.00 5.92 -2.71
CA GLU A 70 9.56 4.63 -3.11
C GLU A 70 8.47 3.62 -3.48
N HIS A 71 7.42 3.52 -2.66
CA HIS A 71 6.26 2.67 -2.95
C HIS A 71 5.58 3.06 -4.28
N ILE A 72 5.35 4.35 -4.50
CA ILE A 72 4.74 4.87 -5.74
C ILE A 72 5.59 4.49 -6.96
N GLU A 73 6.90 4.65 -6.89
CA GLU A 73 7.81 4.31 -7.99
C GLU A 73 7.82 2.81 -8.28
N ALA A 74 7.89 1.97 -7.24
CA ALA A 74 7.85 0.52 -7.36
C ALA A 74 6.53 0.05 -8.00
N ILE A 75 5.40 0.60 -7.57
CA ILE A 75 4.07 0.31 -8.12
C ILE A 75 3.99 0.70 -9.59
N LYS A 76 4.43 1.92 -9.95
CA LYS A 76 4.44 2.41 -11.34
C LYS A 76 5.32 1.57 -12.24
N LYS A 77 6.44 1.05 -11.72
CA LYS A 77 7.32 0.14 -12.46
C LYS A 77 6.62 -1.20 -12.71
N CYS A 78 6.02 -1.81 -11.70
CA CYS A 78 5.30 -3.07 -11.87
C CYS A 78 4.18 -2.98 -12.92
N LEU A 79 3.48 -1.84 -13.00
CA LEU A 79 2.47 -1.62 -14.04
C LEU A 79 3.01 -1.71 -15.47
N LYS A 80 4.24 -1.26 -15.70
CA LYS A 80 4.87 -1.25 -17.02
C LYS A 80 5.47 -2.61 -17.38
N GLU A 81 5.74 -3.45 -16.39
CA GLU A 81 6.37 -4.77 -16.56
C GLU A 81 5.36 -5.90 -16.76
N LYS A 82 4.06 -5.64 -16.59
CA LYS A 82 3.02 -6.60 -16.98
C LYS A 82 2.88 -6.63 -18.51
N PRO A 83 2.95 -7.81 -19.15
CA PRO A 83 2.89 -7.97 -20.60
C PRO A 83 1.53 -7.58 -21.20
#